data_AF-A0A9F2WFD7-F1
#
_entry.id   AF-A0A9F2WFD7-F1
#
_cell.length_a   1.000
_cell.length_b   1.000
_cell.length_c   1.000
_cell.angle_alpha   90.00
_cell.angle_beta   90.00
_cell.angle_gamma   90.00
#
_symmetry.space_group_name_H-M   'P 1'
#
loop_
_entity.id
_entity.type
_entity.pdbx_description
1 polymer ?
#
loop_
_entity_poly.entity_id
_entity_poly.type
_entity_poly.pdbx_seq_one_letter_code
_entity_poly.pdbx_strand_id
1 'polypeptide(L)'
;MENFRKVKTSEQGSPLPFSDLPPHVVEMRVKEGSKIRNLMGFAMARMEQEEIRQIVFSGCGRAVTKTITCVEIMKRKLGGLHQVTKLQYRTLVEVWENQGPRPEGPPEHLTVHKNVPSIYILLSKDLVDPNQMGYQAPSPPASLWAESRASPKGTKRRLLAPHEED
;
A
#
# COMPACT_ATOMS: atom_id res chain seq x y z
N MET A 1 19.90 21.34 -16.78
CA MET A 1 20.72 21.21 -15.55
C MET A 1 21.85 20.24 -15.83
N GLU A 2 22.81 20.63 -16.67
CA GLU A 2 23.83 19.69 -17.19
C GLU A 2 24.96 19.41 -16.20
N ASN A 3 25.09 20.22 -15.14
CA ASN A 3 26.16 20.11 -14.16
C ASN A 3 25.69 19.72 -12.75
N PHE A 4 24.42 19.40 -12.50
CA PHE A 4 23.94 19.09 -11.15
C PHE A 4 23.57 17.61 -11.01
N ARG A 5 24.12 16.96 -9.98
CA ARG A 5 23.77 15.58 -9.61
C ARG A 5 23.00 15.55 -8.30
N LYS A 6 21.93 14.76 -8.24
CA LYS A 6 21.21 14.52 -7.00
C LYS A 6 22.06 13.71 -6.02
N VAL A 7 22.29 14.26 -4.83
CA VAL A 7 23.09 13.63 -3.77
C VAL A 7 22.27 13.19 -2.57
N LYS A 8 21.13 13.82 -2.32
CA LYS A 8 20.24 13.47 -1.19
C LYS A 8 18.78 13.67 -1.55
N THR A 9 17.92 12.81 -1.02
CA THR A 9 16.47 12.99 -1.02
C THR A 9 15.96 12.73 0.39
N SER A 10 15.19 13.65 0.95
CA SER A 10 14.56 13.52 2.25
C SER A 10 13.09 13.88 2.19
N GLU A 11 12.27 13.16 2.94
CA GLU A 11 10.84 13.45 3.08
C GLU A 11 10.63 14.43 4.24
N GLN A 12 9.85 15.49 4.00
CA GLN A 12 9.40 16.33 5.09
C GLN A 12 8.34 15.58 5.92
N GLY A 13 8.47 15.60 7.25
CA GLY A 13 7.51 14.99 8.15
C GLY A 13 6.14 15.67 8.02
N SER A 14 5.09 14.88 7.86
CA SER A 14 3.71 15.35 7.91
C SER A 14 2.93 14.53 8.94
N PRO A 15 1.96 15.12 9.67
CA PRO A 15 1.06 14.36 10.51
C PRO A 15 0.23 13.39 9.66
N LEU A 16 -0.31 12.36 10.31
CA LEU A 16 -1.27 11.46 9.69
C LEU A 16 -2.60 12.20 9.45
N PRO A 17 -3.28 11.98 8.31
CA PRO A 17 -4.49 12.73 7.96
C PRO A 17 -5.76 12.18 8.64
N PHE A 18 -5.66 11.63 9.84
CA PHE A 18 -6.78 11.02 10.57
C PHE A 18 -6.96 11.73 11.91
N SER A 19 -8.19 12.16 12.21
CA SER A 19 -8.54 12.98 13.38
C SER A 19 -8.58 12.18 14.68
N ASP A 20 -8.93 10.89 14.62
CA ASP A 20 -9.36 10.11 15.79
C ASP A 20 -8.51 8.84 15.98
N LEU A 21 -7.19 8.95 15.76
CA LEU A 21 -6.30 7.81 15.96
C LEU A 21 -5.97 7.60 17.45
N PRO A 22 -5.88 6.35 17.91
CA PRO A 22 -5.36 6.03 19.23
C PRO A 22 -3.94 6.61 19.45
N PRO A 23 -3.57 6.99 20.69
CA PRO A 23 -2.27 7.60 21.00
C PRO A 23 -1.03 6.79 20.58
N HIS A 24 -1.20 5.49 20.34
CA HIS A 24 -0.12 4.55 19.98
C HIS A 24 -0.45 3.72 18.74
N VAL A 25 -1.19 4.31 17.80
CA VAL A 25 -1.46 3.66 16.52
C VAL A 25 -0.15 3.26 15.82
N VAL A 26 -0.12 2.04 15.30
CA VAL A 26 1.04 1.55 14.57
C VAL A 26 1.06 2.18 13.18
N GLU A 27 2.10 2.97 12.86
CA GLU A 27 2.31 3.52 11.51
C GLU A 27 3.37 2.71 10.74
N MET A 28 2.92 2.00 9.70
CA MET A 28 3.75 1.27 8.76
C MET A 28 4.14 2.17 7.58
N ARG A 29 5.32 2.78 7.65
CA ARG A 29 5.89 3.59 6.56
C ARG A 29 6.52 2.73 5.48
N VAL A 30 5.82 2.55 4.37
CA VAL A 30 6.29 1.81 3.22
C VAL A 30 7.15 2.70 2.34
N LYS A 31 8.38 2.24 2.07
CA LYS A 31 9.35 2.87 1.18
C LYS A 31 9.62 1.98 -0.03
N GLU A 32 10.26 2.56 -1.03
CA GLU A 32 10.77 1.83 -2.19
C GLU A 32 11.67 0.65 -1.80
N GLY A 33 12.54 0.82 -0.81
CA GLY A 33 13.43 -0.23 -0.32
C GLY A 33 12.74 -1.28 0.57
N SER A 34 11.53 -1.00 1.07
CA SER A 34 10.86 -1.88 2.03
C SER A 34 10.59 -3.27 1.45
N LYS A 35 10.91 -4.30 2.24
CA LYS A 35 10.63 -5.69 1.91
C LYS A 35 9.25 -6.06 2.44
N ILE A 36 8.33 -6.40 1.54
CA ILE A 36 6.93 -6.71 1.88
C ILE A 36 6.84 -7.79 2.95
N ARG A 37 7.63 -8.87 2.83
CA ARG A 37 7.66 -9.96 3.82
C ARG A 37 7.92 -9.46 5.24
N ASN A 38 8.89 -8.55 5.41
CA ASN A 38 9.25 -8.02 6.72
C ASN A 38 8.15 -7.10 7.26
N LEU A 39 7.61 -6.22 6.42
CA LEU A 39 6.49 -5.34 6.79
C LEU A 39 5.27 -6.15 7.24
N MET A 40 4.92 -7.19 6.49
CA MET A 40 3.78 -8.04 6.81
C MET A 40 4.02 -8.86 8.06
N GLY A 41 5.21 -9.44 8.24
CA GLY A 41 5.53 -10.18 9.47
C GLY A 41 5.30 -9.34 10.73
N PHE A 42 5.80 -8.10 10.73
CA PHE A 42 5.57 -7.18 11.84
C PHE A 42 4.10 -6.73 11.95
N ALA A 43 3.49 -6.27 10.85
CA ALA A 43 2.13 -5.72 10.89
C ALA A 43 1.08 -6.75 11.31
N MET A 44 1.21 -8.00 10.84
CA MET A 44 0.31 -9.09 11.24
C MET A 44 0.48 -9.42 12.73
N ALA A 45 1.72 -9.61 13.20
CA ALA A 45 1.98 -9.90 14.61
C ALA A 45 1.45 -8.80 15.54
N ARG A 46 1.52 -7.52 15.11
CA ARG A 46 0.90 -6.41 15.86
C ARG A 46 -0.62 -6.48 15.83
N MET A 47 -1.23 -6.69 14.66
CA MET A 47 -2.69 -6.73 14.56
C MET A 47 -3.32 -8.01 15.14
N GLU A 48 -2.55 -9.03 15.45
CA GLU A 48 -3.02 -10.23 16.16
C GLU A 48 -3.21 -9.97 17.66
N GLN A 49 -2.53 -8.96 18.20
CA GLN A 49 -2.76 -8.48 19.56
C GLN A 49 -4.14 -7.84 19.70
N GLU A 50 -4.87 -8.15 20.76
CA GLU A 50 -6.24 -7.67 20.96
C GLU A 50 -6.29 -6.16 21.25
N GLU A 51 -5.26 -5.62 21.91
CA GLU A 51 -5.11 -4.19 22.19
C GLU A 51 -4.86 -3.35 20.93
N ILE A 52 -4.32 -3.96 19.87
CA ILE A 52 -4.09 -3.27 18.60
C ILE A 52 -5.34 -3.42 17.74
N ARG A 53 -6.18 -2.38 17.79
CA ARG A 53 -7.41 -2.30 17.00
C ARG A 53 -7.21 -1.69 15.61
N GLN A 54 -6.15 -0.89 15.45
CA GLN A 54 -5.93 -0.07 14.26
C GLN A 54 -4.45 -0.03 13.85
N ILE A 55 -4.23 0.02 12.54
CA ILE A 55 -2.90 0.18 11.93
C ILE A 55 -3.01 1.09 10.71
N VAL A 56 -2.01 1.95 10.51
CA VAL A 56 -1.94 2.86 9.36
C VAL A 56 -0.79 2.47 8.47
N PHE A 57 -1.05 2.34 7.17
CA PHE A 57 -0.02 2.19 6.14
C PHE A 57 0.13 3.50 5.39
N SER A 58 1.37 3.99 5.26
CA SER A 58 1.67 5.19 4.48
C SER A 58 2.74 4.92 3.43
N GLY A 59 2.64 5.57 2.27
CA GLY A 59 3.69 5.54 1.25
C GLY A 59 3.52 6.65 0.23
N CYS A 60 4.63 7.06 -0.38
CA CYS A 60 4.68 8.19 -1.29
C CYS A 60 5.43 7.85 -2.58
N GLY A 61 5.08 8.54 -3.67
CA GLY A 61 5.66 8.35 -4.98
C GLY A 61 5.68 6.87 -5.39
N ARG A 62 6.87 6.34 -5.64
CA ARG A 62 7.05 4.96 -6.10
C ARG A 62 6.71 3.88 -5.06
N ALA A 63 6.49 4.25 -3.81
CA ALA A 63 6.05 3.31 -2.78
C ALA A 63 4.52 3.10 -2.75
N VAL A 64 3.73 3.97 -3.39
CA VAL A 64 2.25 3.95 -3.31
C VAL A 64 1.66 2.59 -3.65
N THR A 65 2.04 2.01 -4.80
CA THR A 65 1.55 0.69 -5.22
C THR A 65 1.92 -0.39 -4.21
N LYS A 66 3.12 -0.32 -3.64
CA LYS A 66 3.57 -1.29 -2.63
C LYS A 66 2.75 -1.15 -1.33
N THR A 67 2.41 0.07 -0.93
CA THR A 67 1.55 0.33 0.23
C THR A 67 0.19 -0.33 0.05
N ILE A 68 -0.42 -0.17 -1.12
CA ILE A 68 -1.69 -0.82 -1.47
C ILE A 68 -1.53 -2.35 -1.41
N THR A 69 -0.48 -2.91 -2.01
CA THR A 69 -0.20 -4.36 -1.96
C THR A 69 -0.10 -4.88 -0.51
N CYS A 70 0.58 -4.16 0.38
CA CYS A 70 0.67 -4.50 1.80
C CYS A 70 -0.71 -4.54 2.46
N VAL A 71 -1.55 -3.53 2.21
CA VAL A 71 -2.92 -3.47 2.74
C VAL A 71 -3.77 -4.63 2.22
N GLU A 72 -3.72 -4.93 0.93
CA GLU A 72 -4.49 -6.03 0.33
C GLU A 72 -4.03 -7.41 0.83
N ILE A 73 -2.76 -7.58 1.17
CA ILE A 73 -2.28 -8.80 1.84
C ILE A 73 -2.85 -8.88 3.26
N MET A 74 -2.82 -7.79 4.03
CA MET A 74 -3.36 -7.74 5.39
C MET A 74 -4.85 -8.10 5.42
N LYS A 75 -5.67 -7.45 4.57
CA LYS A 75 -7.12 -7.72 4.50
C LYS A 75 -7.43 -9.17 4.16
N ARG A 76 -6.70 -9.78 3.21
CA ARG A 76 -6.90 -11.19 2.84
C ARG A 76 -6.56 -12.17 3.95
N LYS A 77 -5.57 -11.83 4.80
CA LYS A 77 -5.09 -12.72 5.86
C LYS A 77 -5.90 -12.62 7.15
N LEU A 78 -6.31 -11.42 7.54
CA LEU A 78 -7.04 -11.19 8.79
C LEU A 78 -8.57 -11.19 8.60
N GLY A 79 -9.06 -10.76 7.43
CA GLY A 79 -10.50 -10.58 7.20
C GLY A 79 -11.12 -9.50 8.10
N GLY A 80 -12.37 -9.13 7.85
CA GLY A 80 -13.13 -8.28 8.78
C GLY A 80 -12.63 -6.84 8.99
N LEU A 81 -11.60 -6.38 8.26
CA LEU A 81 -11.02 -5.06 8.46
C LEU A 81 -11.77 -3.98 7.69
N HIS A 82 -12.23 -2.96 8.42
CA HIS A 82 -12.67 -1.69 7.83
C HIS A 82 -11.47 -0.92 7.31
N GLN A 83 -11.64 -0.22 6.19
CA GLN A 83 -10.59 0.56 5.57
C GLN A 83 -11.02 2.01 5.40
N VAL A 84 -10.09 2.95 5.61
CA VAL A 84 -10.23 4.35 5.20
C VAL A 84 -8.97 4.78 4.46
N THR A 85 -9.12 5.24 3.21
CA THR A 85 -8.01 5.70 2.36
C THR A 85 -8.04 7.22 2.19
N LYS A 86 -6.91 7.87 2.46
CA LYS A 86 -6.72 9.31 2.27
C LYS A 86 -5.51 9.57 1.36
N LEU A 87 -5.65 10.57 0.49
CA LEU A 87 -4.63 10.99 -0.47
C LEU A 87 -4.19 12.41 -0.16
N GLN A 88 -2.88 12.66 -0.17
CA GLN A 88 -2.31 13.99 0.01
C GLN A 88 -0.98 14.11 -0.74
N TYR A 89 -0.52 15.32 -0.98
CA TYR A 89 0.86 15.55 -1.40
C TYR A 89 1.79 15.57 -0.17
N ARG A 90 2.99 15.04 -0.35
CA ARG A 90 4.13 15.28 0.56
C ARG A 90 5.23 16.02 -0.17
N THR A 91 5.96 16.84 0.56
CA THR A 91 7.13 17.53 0.03
C THR A 91 8.37 16.65 0.18
N LEU A 92 9.00 16.30 -0.93
CA LEU A 92 10.36 15.79 -0.98
C LEU A 92 11.32 16.96 -1.14
N VAL A 93 12.37 16.95 -0.33
CA VAL A 93 13.50 17.86 -0.44
C VAL A 93 14.63 17.10 -1.10
N GLU A 94 15.01 17.51 -2.31
CA GLU A 94 16.17 16.96 -3.02
C GLU A 94 17.33 17.95 -2.96
N VAL A 95 18.48 17.48 -2.50
CA VAL A 95 19.73 18.26 -2.55
C VAL A 95 20.52 17.79 -3.77
N TRP A 96 20.88 18.75 -4.60
CA TRP A 96 21.65 18.58 -5.82
C TRP A 96 22.98 19.30 -5.68
N GLU A 97 24.05 18.69 -6.14
CA GLU A 97 25.41 19.21 -6.04
C GLU A 97 25.98 19.48 -7.44
N ASN A 98 26.60 20.64 -7.61
CA ASN A 98 27.26 21.04 -8.86
C ASN A 98 28.55 20.23 -9.07
N GLN A 99 28.72 19.65 -10.26
CA GLN A 99 29.82 18.79 -10.68
C GLN A 99 30.75 19.48 -11.69
N GLY A 100 30.56 20.77 -11.99
CA GLY A 100 31.42 21.51 -12.92
C GLY A 100 32.85 21.68 -12.40
N PRO A 101 33.85 21.86 -13.29
CA PRO A 101 35.24 22.12 -12.89
C PRO A 101 35.31 23.37 -12.01
N ARG A 102 35.90 23.25 -10.82
CA ARG A 102 35.90 24.31 -9.81
C ARG A 102 37.33 24.74 -9.44
N PRO A 103 37.61 26.06 -9.48
CA PRO A 103 38.78 26.61 -8.82
C PRO A 103 38.47 26.67 -7.32
N GLU A 104 39.02 25.73 -6.56
CA GLU A 104 39.07 25.64 -5.09
C GLU A 104 37.95 26.31 -4.27
N GLY A 105 37.00 25.51 -3.78
CA GLY A 105 35.94 25.95 -2.85
C GLY A 105 34.94 24.84 -2.52
N PRO A 106 34.10 24.98 -1.47
CA PRO A 106 33.11 23.97 -1.10
C PRO A 106 32.10 23.74 -2.24
N PRO A 107 31.52 22.53 -2.38
CA PRO A 107 30.54 22.24 -3.42
C PRO A 107 29.32 23.18 -3.33
N GLU A 108 28.83 23.63 -4.48
CA GLU A 108 27.58 24.40 -4.54
C GLU A 108 26.38 23.45 -4.51
N HIS A 109 25.43 23.74 -3.62
CA HIS A 109 24.23 22.94 -3.44
C HIS A 109 22.97 23.70 -3.89
N LEU A 110 22.11 23.02 -4.65
CA LEU A 110 20.76 23.44 -4.99
C LEU A 110 19.75 22.57 -4.24
N THR A 111 18.77 23.21 -3.59
CA THR A 111 17.67 22.50 -2.92
C THR A 111 16.40 22.62 -3.74
N VAL A 112 15.78 21.49 -4.09
CA VAL A 112 14.54 21.42 -4.86
C VAL A 112 13.44 20.80 -4.03
N HIS A 113 12.31 21.48 -3.93
CA HIS A 113 11.10 21.00 -3.27
C HIS A 113 10.17 20.38 -4.31
N LYS A 114 9.82 19.10 -4.13
CA LYS A 114 8.93 18.36 -5.04
C LYS A 114 7.72 17.85 -4.29
N ASN A 115 6.53 18.20 -4.77
CA ASN A 115 5.30 17.60 -4.28
C ASN A 115 5.13 16.22 -4.91
N VAL A 116 5.06 15.19 -4.08
CA VAL A 116 4.82 13.81 -4.50
C VAL A 116 3.51 13.29 -3.95
N PRO A 117 2.72 12.56 -4.76
CA PRO A 117 1.48 11.96 -4.29
C PRO A 117 1.78 10.93 -3.21
N SER A 118 0.97 10.94 -2.16
CA SER A 118 1.08 10.06 -1.00
C SER A 118 -0.28 9.46 -0.67
N ILE A 119 -0.25 8.21 -0.24
CA ILE A 119 -1.41 7.45 0.20
C ILE A 119 -1.27 7.10 1.68
N TYR A 120 -2.38 7.20 2.39
CA TYR A 120 -2.53 6.78 3.77
C TYR A 120 -3.74 5.87 3.86
N ILE A 121 -3.57 4.69 4.45
CA ILE A 121 -4.63 3.71 4.57
C ILE A 121 -4.70 3.25 6.01
N LEU A 122 -5.80 3.59 6.67
CA LEU A 122 -6.15 3.05 7.98
C LEU A 122 -6.86 1.71 7.78
N LEU A 123 -6.45 0.70 8.53
CA LEU A 123 -7.17 -0.55 8.72
C LEU A 123 -7.62 -0.64 10.18
N SER A 124 -8.89 -0.96 10.41
CA SER A 124 -9.50 -1.04 11.73
C SER A 124 -10.28 -2.34 11.90
N LYS A 125 -10.14 -3.00 13.06
CA LYS A 125 -11.01 -4.11 13.48
C LYS A 125 -12.41 -3.61 13.88
N ASP A 126 -12.48 -2.38 14.37
CA ASP A 126 -13.72 -1.76 14.84
C ASP A 126 -14.34 -0.92 13.72
N LEU A 127 -15.66 -0.73 13.80
CA LEU A 127 -16.40 0.08 12.84
C LEU A 127 -15.85 1.51 12.82
N VAL A 128 -15.54 1.99 11.62
CA VAL A 128 -15.21 3.39 11.35
C VAL A 128 -16.39 4.02 10.63
N ASP A 129 -16.56 5.34 10.72
CA ASP A 129 -17.65 6.08 10.08
C ASP A 129 -17.83 5.66 8.60
N PRO A 130 -18.93 4.96 8.25
CA PRO A 130 -19.17 4.49 6.88
C PRO A 130 -19.43 5.61 5.88
N ASN A 131 -19.82 6.79 6.35
CA ASN A 131 -20.16 7.92 5.49
C ASN A 131 -18.94 8.79 5.17
N GLN A 132 -17.80 8.57 5.82
CA GLN A 132 -16.59 9.35 5.55
C GLN A 132 -16.01 9.02 4.17
N MET A 133 -15.41 10.02 3.54
CA MET A 133 -14.72 9.82 2.27
C MET A 133 -13.58 8.81 2.39
N GLY A 134 -13.50 7.93 1.38
CA GLY A 134 -12.45 6.91 1.30
C GLY A 134 -12.71 5.67 2.17
N TYR A 135 -13.86 5.58 2.83
CA TYR A 135 -14.29 4.38 3.53
C TYR A 135 -14.52 3.21 2.56
N GLN A 136 -14.13 2.01 3.01
CA GLN A 136 -14.43 0.74 2.37
C GLN A 136 -14.76 -0.30 3.44
N ALA A 137 -15.91 -0.96 3.29
CA ALA A 137 -16.36 -2.03 4.18
C ALA A 137 -15.48 -3.28 4.08
N PRO A 138 -15.46 -4.14 5.13
CA PRO A 138 -14.72 -5.40 5.10
C PRO A 138 -15.15 -6.28 3.93
N SER A 139 -14.18 -6.92 3.29
CA SER A 139 -14.48 -7.89 2.24
C SER A 139 -15.10 -9.15 2.86
N PRO A 140 -16.06 -9.79 2.16
CA PRO A 140 -16.60 -11.06 2.62
C PRO A 140 -15.49 -12.11 2.75
N PRO A 141 -15.62 -13.08 3.67
CA PRO A 141 -14.64 -14.15 3.81
C PRO A 141 -14.47 -14.89 2.48
N ALA A 142 -13.22 -15.28 2.19
CA ALA A 142 -12.84 -15.90 0.92
C ALA A 142 -13.61 -17.18 0.57
N SER A 143 -14.24 -17.84 1.56
CA SER A 143 -15.10 -19.01 1.37
C SER A 143 -16.28 -18.74 0.42
N LEU A 144 -16.83 -17.53 0.40
CA LEU A 144 -17.97 -17.17 -0.46
C LEU A 144 -17.60 -17.11 -1.96
N TRP A 145 -16.32 -17.00 -2.29
CA TRP A 145 -15.81 -16.99 -3.66
C TRP A 145 -15.28 -18.37 -4.11
N ALA A 146 -15.16 -19.33 -3.20
CA ALA A 146 -14.74 -20.70 -3.53
C ALA A 146 -15.89 -21.49 -4.17
N GLU A 147 -17.13 -21.25 -3.75
CA GLU A 147 -18.32 -21.92 -4.30
C GLU A 147 -18.64 -21.48 -5.74
N SER A 148 -18.34 -20.23 -6.10
CA SER A 148 -18.61 -19.68 -7.44
C SER A 148 -17.62 -20.12 -8.52
N ARG A 149 -16.56 -20.87 -8.16
CA ARG A 149 -15.60 -21.47 -9.12
C ARG A 149 -15.83 -22.96 -9.38
N ALA A 150 -16.82 -23.58 -8.74
CA ALA A 150 -17.21 -24.95 -9.04
C ALA A 150 -18.09 -24.98 -10.31
N SER A 151 -17.45 -24.90 -11.47
CA SER A 151 -18.12 -25.16 -12.75
C SER A 151 -18.63 -26.61 -12.79
N PRO A 152 -19.84 -26.90 -13.31
CA PRO A 152 -20.36 -28.27 -13.38
C PRO A 152 -19.43 -29.11 -14.24
N LYS A 153 -18.93 -30.23 -13.72
CA LYS A 153 -18.18 -31.20 -14.51
C LYS A 153 -19.05 -31.63 -15.69
N GLY A 154 -18.66 -31.20 -16.90
CA GLY A 154 -19.31 -31.60 -18.13
C GLY A 154 -19.31 -33.13 -18.25
N THR A 155 -20.50 -33.73 -18.17
CA THR A 155 -20.72 -35.12 -18.55
C THR A 155 -20.35 -35.26 -20.03
N LYS A 156 -19.22 -35.92 -20.31
CA LYS A 156 -18.87 -36.32 -21.67
C LYS A 156 -19.96 -37.25 -22.19
N ARG A 157 -20.86 -36.74 -23.03
CA ARG A 157 -21.72 -37.58 -23.87
C ARG A 157 -20.81 -38.41 -24.78
N ARG A 158 -20.87 -39.73 -24.60
CA ARG A 158 -20.23 -40.70 -25.49
C ARG A 158 -20.98 -40.65 -26.83
N LEU A 159 -20.32 -40.19 -27.88
CA LEU A 159 -20.83 -40.29 -29.25
C LEU A 159 -20.86 -41.77 -29.64
N LEU A 160 -22.03 -42.28 -29.99
CA LEU A 160 -22.21 -43.58 -30.65
C LEU A 160 -21.80 -43.42 -32.12
N ALA A 161 -21.04 -44.38 -32.63
CA ALA A 161 -20.61 -44.42 -34.03
C ALA A 161 -21.81 -44.57 -34.97
N PRO A 162 -21.77 -44.04 -36.20
CA PRO A 162 -22.82 -44.26 -37.18
C PRO A 162 -22.76 -45.70 -37.69
N HIS A 163 -23.94 -46.31 -37.78
CA HIS A 163 -24.18 -47.57 -38.47
C HIS A 163 -24.18 -47.27 -39.98
N GLU A 164 -23.33 -47.95 -40.76
CA GLU A 164 -23.44 -47.95 -42.22
C GLU A 164 -24.59 -48.90 -42.60
N GLU A 165 -25.52 -48.40 -43.42
CA GLU A 165 -26.46 -49.21 -44.20
C GLU A 165 -26.17 -48.97 -45.69
N ASP A 166 -26.14 -50.09 -46.41
CA ASP A 166 -26.01 -50.38 -47.86
C ASP A 166 -24.68 -50.10 -48.59
#